data_AF-A0A8H9G0S1-F1
#
_entry.id   AF-A0A8H9G0S1-F1
#
_cell.length_a   1.000
_cell.length_b   1.000
_cell.length_c   1.000
_cell.angle_alpha   90.00
_cell.angle_beta   90.00
_cell.angle_gamma   90.00
#
_symmetry.space_group_name_H-M   'P 1'
#
loop_
_entity.id
_entity.type
_entity.pdbx_description
1 polymer ?
#
loop_
_entity_poly.entity_id
_entity_poly.type
_entity_poly.pdbx_seq_one_letter_code
_entity_poly.pdbx_strand_id
1 'polypeptide(L)'
;MDNVLRSLEENATTSSVRTLQMINLQKAIIATGMFSLFDAELQRRLDCTDGFKEVLKLLEHNGNANLTSRFSYFKLAINVLKHGRGKSYEKLLVECENLPFTIKSNENSFFDEGDIDEVSILIKVDDNFLRNCAELINDVSKVIKTIHK
;
A
#
# COMPACT_ATOMS: atom_id res chain seq x y z
N MET A 1 -37.54 -5.61 -13.15
CA MET A 1 -36.29 -5.91 -12.42
C MET A 1 -35.10 -5.71 -13.35
N ASP A 2 -35.13 -6.29 -14.55
CA ASP A 2 -34.04 -6.16 -15.56
C ASP A 2 -33.72 -4.74 -16.04
N ASN A 3 -34.71 -3.86 -16.18
CA ASN A 3 -34.46 -2.46 -16.55
C ASN A 3 -33.78 -1.66 -15.42
N VAL A 4 -34.04 -2.03 -14.16
CA VAL A 4 -33.35 -1.40 -13.02
C VAL A 4 -31.92 -1.92 -12.95
N LEU A 5 -31.71 -3.22 -13.16
CA LEU A 5 -30.37 -3.83 -13.23
C LEU A 5 -29.52 -3.20 -14.35
N ARG A 6 -30.06 -3.09 -15.57
CA ARG A 6 -29.37 -2.38 -16.67
C ARG A 6 -29.10 -0.91 -16.36
N SER A 7 -30.05 -0.20 -15.76
CA SER A 7 -29.81 1.20 -15.39
C SER A 7 -28.71 1.33 -14.33
N LEU A 8 -28.57 0.36 -13.42
CA LEU A 8 -27.49 0.34 -12.43
C LEU A 8 -26.15 -0.01 -13.09
N GLU A 9 -26.11 -0.94 -14.03
CA GLU A 9 -24.92 -1.31 -14.83
C GLU A 9 -24.45 -0.17 -15.77
N GLU A 10 -25.39 0.57 -16.36
CA GLU A 10 -25.10 1.75 -17.20
C GLU A 10 -24.60 2.93 -16.35
N ASN A 11 -25.17 3.15 -15.17
CA ASN A 11 -24.69 4.18 -14.24
C ASN A 11 -23.34 3.83 -13.61
N ALA A 12 -23.07 2.54 -13.41
CA ALA A 12 -21.81 1.98 -12.96
C ALA A 12 -20.65 2.17 -13.97
N THR A 13 -20.96 2.44 -15.24
CA THR A 13 -19.98 2.63 -16.32
C THR A 13 -19.85 4.08 -16.76
N THR A 14 -20.44 5.02 -16.01
CA THR A 14 -20.39 6.47 -16.28
C THR A 14 -18.96 7.01 -16.25
N SER A 15 -18.73 8.10 -16.99
CA SER A 15 -17.43 8.79 -17.05
C SER A 15 -16.90 9.15 -15.66
N SER A 16 -17.79 9.45 -14.70
CA SER A 16 -17.43 9.75 -13.31
C SER A 16 -16.87 8.54 -12.57
N VAL A 17 -17.48 7.36 -12.71
CA VAL A 17 -16.97 6.12 -12.08
C VAL A 17 -15.62 5.74 -12.67
N ARG A 18 -15.46 5.80 -14.00
CA ARG A 18 -14.17 5.57 -14.67
C ARG A 18 -13.09 6.56 -14.21
N THR A 19 -13.46 7.83 -14.03
CA THR A 19 -12.53 8.84 -13.51
C THR A 19 -12.08 8.50 -12.09
N LEU A 20 -13.00 8.08 -11.23
CA LEU A 20 -12.68 7.67 -9.87
C LEU A 20 -11.77 6.43 -9.82
N GLN A 21 -12.04 5.42 -10.65
CA GLN A 21 -11.18 4.24 -10.79
C GLN A 21 -9.76 4.63 -11.23
N MET A 22 -9.65 5.53 -12.22
CA MET A 22 -8.34 6.04 -12.67
C MET A 22 -7.60 6.81 -11.58
N ILE A 23 -8.31 7.60 -10.76
CA ILE A 23 -7.72 8.27 -9.60
C ILE A 23 -7.18 7.24 -8.61
N ASN A 24 -7.95 6.20 -8.28
CA ASN A 24 -7.51 5.15 -7.35
C ASN A 24 -6.29 4.38 -7.88
N LEU A 25 -6.27 4.05 -9.17
CA LEU A 25 -5.10 3.46 -9.83
C LEU A 25 -3.89 4.39 -9.76
N GLN A 26 -4.07 5.68 -10.04
CA GLN A 26 -2.99 6.67 -9.96
C GLN A 26 -2.42 6.77 -8.53
N LYS A 27 -3.27 6.73 -7.50
CA LYS A 27 -2.80 6.70 -6.09
C LYS A 27 -1.95 5.47 -5.81
N ALA A 28 -2.36 4.29 -6.28
CA ALA A 28 -1.58 3.06 -6.13
C ALA A 28 -0.22 3.13 -6.86
N ILE A 29 -0.18 3.72 -8.04
CA ILE A 29 1.05 4.00 -8.80
C ILE A 29 1.96 4.94 -8.01
N ILE A 30 1.42 6.04 -7.46
CA ILE A 30 2.17 7.00 -6.65
C ILE A 30 2.78 6.32 -5.43
N ALA A 31 1.99 5.57 -4.65
CA ALA A 31 2.49 4.87 -3.46
C ALA A 31 3.61 3.88 -3.80
N THR A 32 3.43 3.11 -4.87
CA THR A 32 4.45 2.18 -5.37
C THR A 32 5.71 2.93 -5.79
N GLY A 33 5.57 4.04 -6.53
CA GLY A 33 6.68 4.88 -6.96
C GLY A 33 7.46 5.51 -5.80
N MET A 34 6.76 5.98 -4.75
CA MET A 34 7.40 6.52 -3.55
C MET A 34 8.34 5.48 -2.92
N PHE A 35 7.87 4.24 -2.75
CA PHE A 35 8.68 3.18 -2.17
C PHE A 35 9.79 2.70 -3.11
N SER A 36 9.54 2.61 -4.43
CA SER A 36 10.59 2.26 -5.40
C SER A 36 11.73 3.28 -5.42
N LEU A 37 11.41 4.58 -5.40
CA LEU A 37 12.43 5.63 -5.32
C LEU A 37 13.15 5.63 -3.97
N PHE A 38 12.41 5.38 -2.89
CA PHE A 38 13.01 5.29 -1.56
C PHE A 38 13.97 4.11 -1.43
N ASP A 39 13.61 2.92 -1.95
CA ASP A 39 14.50 1.75 -1.94
C ASP A 39 15.80 2.02 -2.72
N ALA A 40 15.71 2.64 -3.89
CA ALA A 40 16.90 3.03 -4.65
C ALA A 40 17.81 3.99 -3.87
N GLU A 41 17.23 4.96 -3.16
CA GLU A 41 17.98 5.88 -2.31
C GLU A 41 18.59 5.17 -1.09
N LEU A 42 17.88 4.21 -0.48
CA LEU A 42 18.40 3.39 0.61
C LEU A 42 19.58 2.53 0.16
N GLN A 43 19.46 1.84 -0.98
CA GLN A 43 20.53 1.04 -1.57
C GLN A 43 21.79 1.87 -1.77
N ARG A 44 21.65 3.09 -2.33
CA ARG A 44 22.77 4.02 -2.54
C ARG A 44 23.39 4.51 -1.23
N ARG A 45 22.57 4.87 -0.24
CA ARG A 45 23.06 5.45 1.03
C ARG A 45 23.65 4.41 1.98
N LEU A 46 23.16 3.18 1.95
CA LEU A 46 23.58 2.09 2.83
C LEU A 46 24.56 1.13 2.14
N ASP A 47 24.94 1.40 0.90
CA ASP A 47 25.79 0.54 0.06
C ASP A 47 25.33 -0.93 0.08
N CYS A 48 24.04 -1.14 -0.23
CA CYS A 48 23.40 -2.45 -0.16
C CYS A 48 22.52 -2.71 -1.39
N THR A 49 22.14 -3.98 -1.60
CA THR A 49 21.34 -4.41 -2.76
C THR A 49 19.83 -4.50 -2.49
N ASP A 50 19.43 -4.51 -1.22
CA ASP A 50 18.03 -4.54 -0.76
C ASP A 50 17.87 -3.55 0.39
N GLY A 51 17.50 -2.32 0.06
CA GLY A 51 17.42 -1.21 1.00
C GLY A 51 16.38 -1.49 2.08
N PHE A 52 15.23 -2.05 1.72
CA PHE A 52 14.19 -2.41 2.68
C PHE A 52 14.61 -3.50 3.66
N LYS A 53 15.34 -4.52 3.22
CA LYS A 53 15.88 -5.54 4.12
C LYS A 53 16.89 -4.95 5.09
N GLU A 54 17.76 -4.06 4.61
CA GLU A 54 18.77 -3.43 5.46
C GLU A 54 18.13 -2.48 6.49
N VAL A 55 17.12 -1.71 6.08
CA VAL A 55 16.33 -0.88 6.99
C VAL A 55 15.68 -1.71 8.10
N LEU A 56 15.04 -2.83 7.78
CA LEU A 56 14.41 -3.67 8.80
C LEU A 56 15.42 -4.14 9.86
N LYS A 57 16.61 -4.60 9.45
CA LYS A 57 17.68 -4.98 10.39
C LYS A 57 18.10 -3.81 11.27
N LEU A 58 18.28 -2.62 10.68
CA LEU A 58 18.68 -1.42 11.42
C LEU A 58 17.61 -1.02 12.45
N LEU A 59 16.33 -1.05 12.08
CA LEU A 59 15.23 -0.72 12.98
C LEU A 59 15.10 -1.74 14.13
N GLU A 60 15.23 -3.04 13.83
CA GLU A 60 15.25 -4.13 14.82
C GLU A 60 16.41 -3.96 15.81
N HIS A 61 17.62 -3.68 15.32
CA HIS A 61 18.80 -3.49 16.16
C HIS A 61 18.68 -2.27 17.09
N ASN A 62 17.97 -1.22 16.66
CA ASN A 62 17.75 -0.01 17.46
C ASN A 62 16.53 -0.11 18.40
N GLY A 63 15.87 -1.27 18.48
CA GLY A 63 14.72 -1.48 19.38
C GLY A 63 13.46 -0.72 18.99
N ASN A 64 13.35 -0.22 17.75
CA ASN A 64 12.19 0.56 17.28
C ASN A 64 11.03 -0.33 16.81
N ALA A 65 10.54 -1.21 17.69
CA ALA A 65 9.59 -2.27 17.33
C ALA A 65 8.35 -1.77 16.56
N ASN A 66 7.74 -0.66 16.98
CA ASN A 66 6.57 -0.09 16.30
C ASN A 66 6.91 0.35 14.86
N LEU A 67 8.02 1.08 14.68
CA LEU A 67 8.44 1.53 13.36
C LEU A 67 8.85 0.36 12.46
N THR A 68 9.47 -0.68 13.02
CA THR A 68 9.79 -1.94 12.31
C THR A 68 8.51 -2.60 11.79
N SER A 69 7.50 -2.79 12.65
CA SER A 69 6.23 -3.42 12.26
C SER A 69 5.51 -2.59 11.20
N ARG A 70 5.39 -1.27 11.42
CA ARG A 70 4.76 -0.35 10.46
C ARG A 70 5.48 -0.39 9.11
N PHE A 71 6.82 -0.36 9.09
CA PHE A 71 7.59 -0.47 7.87
C PHE A 71 7.38 -1.81 7.15
N SER A 72 7.36 -2.91 7.90
CA SER A 72 7.07 -4.25 7.38
C SER A 72 5.68 -4.31 6.73
N TYR A 73 4.64 -3.79 7.39
CA TYR A 73 3.28 -3.77 6.86
C TYR A 73 3.19 -2.99 5.54
N PHE A 74 3.78 -1.79 5.47
CA PHE A 74 3.77 -1.02 4.22
C PHE A 74 4.61 -1.67 3.12
N LYS A 75 5.77 -2.28 3.43
CA LYS A 75 6.53 -3.08 2.46
C LYS A 75 5.68 -4.20 1.85
N LEU A 76 4.92 -4.92 2.67
CA LEU A 76 4.01 -5.96 2.21
C LEU A 76 2.87 -5.36 1.37
N ALA A 77 2.29 -4.23 1.79
CA ALA A 77 1.21 -3.56 1.05
C ALA A 77 1.67 -3.12 -0.34
N ILE A 78 2.85 -2.52 -0.47
CA ILE A 78 3.43 -2.16 -1.77
C ILE A 78 3.67 -3.39 -2.64
N ASN A 79 4.11 -4.52 -2.05
CA ASN A 79 4.23 -5.77 -2.81
C ASN A 79 2.88 -6.28 -3.31
N VAL A 80 1.81 -6.13 -2.52
CA VAL A 80 0.45 -6.48 -2.93
C VAL A 80 -0.05 -5.54 -4.04
N LEU A 81 0.22 -4.23 -3.96
CA LEU A 81 -0.14 -3.29 -5.03
C LEU A 81 0.55 -3.62 -6.36
N LYS A 82 1.79 -4.14 -6.33
CA LYS A 82 2.54 -4.53 -7.52
C LYS A 82 2.15 -5.88 -8.10
N HIS A 83 1.85 -6.86 -7.24
CA HIS A 83 1.76 -8.27 -7.64
C HIS A 83 0.39 -8.91 -7.39
N GLY A 84 -0.50 -8.22 -6.69
CA GLY A 84 -1.79 -8.77 -6.29
C GLY A 84 -1.67 -9.83 -5.20
N ARG A 85 -2.44 -10.92 -5.34
CA ARG A 85 -2.50 -12.01 -4.36
C ARG A 85 -1.19 -12.81 -4.33
N GLY A 86 -0.79 -13.22 -3.13
CA GLY A 86 0.39 -14.07 -2.88
C GLY A 86 0.86 -13.96 -1.44
N LYS A 87 2.11 -14.35 -1.18
CA LYS A 87 2.67 -14.42 0.19
C LYS A 87 2.56 -13.11 0.97
N SER A 88 2.68 -11.95 0.31
CA SER A 88 2.56 -10.65 0.98
C SER A 88 1.11 -10.37 1.39
N TYR A 89 0.16 -10.71 0.53
CA TYR A 89 -1.28 -10.59 0.81
C TYR A 89 -1.70 -11.53 1.94
N GLU A 90 -1.29 -12.80 1.90
CA GLU A 90 -1.57 -13.78 2.96
C GLU A 90 -1.05 -13.32 4.32
N LYS A 91 0.17 -12.77 4.38
CA LYS A 91 0.73 -12.21 5.62
C LYS A 91 -0.07 -11.03 6.15
N LEU A 92 -0.53 -10.14 5.26
CA LEU A 92 -1.36 -9.00 5.66
C LEU A 92 -2.73 -9.44 6.16
N LEU A 93 -3.32 -10.50 5.58
CA LEU A 93 -4.59 -11.03 6.08
C LEU A 93 -4.48 -11.59 7.50
N VAL A 94 -3.37 -12.23 7.86
CA VAL A 94 -3.12 -12.71 9.23
C VAL A 94 -3.01 -11.55 10.22
N GLU A 95 -2.45 -10.44 9.78
CA GLU A 95 -2.18 -9.25 10.61
C GLU A 95 -3.27 -8.17 10.47
N CYS A 96 -4.42 -8.49 9.87
CA CYS A 96 -5.38 -7.50 9.38
C CYS A 96 -5.89 -6.53 10.45
N GLU A 97 -6.04 -6.98 11.69
CA GLU A 97 -6.48 -6.18 12.84
C GLU A 97 -5.44 -5.14 13.28
N ASN A 98 -4.16 -5.33 12.93
CA ASN A 98 -3.05 -4.45 13.29
C ASN A 98 -2.68 -3.46 12.19
N LEU A 99 -3.29 -3.57 11.00
CA LEU A 99 -2.89 -2.77 9.85
C LEU A 99 -3.38 -1.32 9.97
N PRO A 100 -2.53 -0.32 9.66
CA PRO A 100 -2.93 1.09 9.60
C PRO A 100 -3.69 1.45 8.32
N PHE A 101 -4.13 0.44 7.55
CA PHE A 101 -4.84 0.58 6.28
C PHE A 101 -5.75 -0.62 6.04
N THR A 102 -6.72 -0.47 5.14
CA THR A 102 -7.69 -1.52 4.84
C THR A 102 -7.20 -2.43 3.72
N ILE A 103 -7.38 -3.74 3.90
CA ILE A 103 -7.14 -4.80 2.92
C ILE A 103 -8.46 -5.49 2.57
N LYS A 104 -8.69 -5.76 1.28
CA LYS A 104 -9.83 -6.55 0.82
C LYS A 104 -9.62 -8.00 1.26
N SER A 105 -10.54 -8.56 2.04
CA SER A 105 -10.54 -9.98 2.39
C SER A 105 -11.24 -10.79 1.29
N ASN A 106 -11.09 -12.12 1.31
CA ASN A 106 -11.80 -12.98 0.35
C ASN A 106 -13.33 -12.98 0.56
N GLU A 107 -13.81 -12.51 1.71
CA GLU A 107 -15.23 -12.44 2.07
C GLU A 107 -15.85 -11.11 1.63
N ASN A 108 -15.04 -10.04 1.50
CA ASN A 108 -15.49 -8.71 1.09
C ASN A 108 -15.01 -8.40 -0.32
N SER A 109 -15.94 -8.40 -1.29
CA SER A 109 -15.64 -8.09 -2.68
C SER A 109 -15.39 -6.60 -2.93
N PHE A 110 -15.83 -5.72 -2.03
CA PHE A 110 -15.85 -4.26 -2.21
C PHE A 110 -15.31 -3.53 -0.97
N PHE A 111 -14.65 -2.38 -1.17
CA PHE A 111 -14.26 -1.51 -0.05
C PHE A 111 -15.42 -0.64 0.43
N ASP A 112 -16.25 -0.18 -0.51
CA ASP A 112 -17.39 0.71 -0.30
C ASP A 112 -18.56 0.22 -1.18
N GLU A 113 -19.81 0.46 -0.77
CA GLU A 113 -20.98 0.10 -1.59
C GLU A 113 -20.98 0.89 -2.91
N GLY A 114 -21.02 0.18 -4.05
CA GLY A 114 -20.92 0.78 -5.39
C GLY A 114 -19.52 0.79 -5.99
N ASP A 115 -18.57 0.07 -5.41
CA ASP A 115 -17.22 -0.16 -5.97
C ASP A 115 -17.31 -1.13 -7.17
N ILE A 116 -17.64 -0.63 -8.37
CA ILE A 116 -17.71 -1.49 -9.57
C ILE A 116 -16.28 -1.68 -10.09
N ASP A 117 -15.53 -2.60 -9.50
CA ASP A 117 -14.10 -2.76 -9.79
C ASP A 117 -13.82 -3.25 -11.23
N GLU A 118 -13.23 -2.39 -12.07
CA GLU A 118 -12.55 -2.81 -13.31
C GLU A 118 -11.06 -3.15 -13.03
N VAL A 119 -10.50 -2.67 -11.91
CA VAL A 119 -9.11 -2.90 -11.47
C VAL A 119 -9.09 -3.53 -10.08
N SER A 120 -8.63 -4.78 -9.96
CA SER A 120 -8.61 -5.53 -8.70
C SER A 120 -7.51 -5.06 -7.73
N ILE A 121 -7.66 -3.87 -7.13
CA ILE A 121 -6.76 -3.38 -6.07
C ILE A 121 -7.17 -4.02 -4.74
N LEU A 122 -6.22 -4.68 -4.07
CA LEU A 122 -6.47 -5.42 -2.82
C LEU A 122 -6.24 -4.59 -1.56
N ILE A 123 -5.68 -3.39 -1.68
CA ILE A 123 -5.42 -2.45 -0.58
C ILE A 123 -6.16 -1.14 -0.87
N LYS A 124 -6.87 -0.58 0.11
CA LYS A 124 -7.53 0.73 -0.04
C LYS A 124 -6.46 1.82 -0.03
N VAL A 125 -6.19 2.41 -1.19
CA VAL A 125 -5.18 3.47 -1.36
C VAL A 125 -5.85 4.84 -1.34
N ASP A 126 -6.31 5.24 -0.16
CA ASP A 126 -6.87 6.58 0.07
C ASP A 126 -5.79 7.61 0.41
N ASP A 127 -6.21 8.85 0.68
CA ASP A 127 -5.27 9.94 1.00
C ASP A 127 -4.55 9.71 2.34
N ASN A 128 -5.18 8.98 3.26
CA ASN A 128 -4.56 8.60 4.53
C ASN A 128 -3.45 7.56 4.29
N PHE A 129 -3.66 6.58 3.41
CA PHE A 129 -2.63 5.63 3.01
C PHE A 129 -1.40 6.35 2.44
N LEU A 130 -1.60 7.29 1.51
CA LEU A 130 -0.51 8.06 0.91
C LEU A 130 0.23 8.93 1.93
N ARG A 131 -0.49 9.58 2.84
CA ARG A 131 0.11 10.33 3.95
C ARG A 131 0.96 9.42 4.83
N ASN A 132 0.45 8.26 5.20
CA ASN A 132 1.20 7.28 5.98
C ASN A 132 2.46 6.79 5.26
N CYS A 133 2.42 6.61 3.93
CA CYS A 133 3.62 6.31 3.14
C CYS A 133 4.68 7.41 3.31
N ALA A 134 4.29 8.69 3.14
CA ALA A 134 5.22 9.82 3.24
C ALA A 134 5.81 9.96 4.66
N GLU A 135 4.98 9.85 5.68
CA GLU A 135 5.39 9.91 7.09
C GLU A 135 6.36 8.78 7.43
N LEU A 136 6.04 7.55 7.02
CA LEU A 136 6.88 6.38 7.28
C LEU A 136 8.27 6.53 6.62
N ILE A 137 8.32 6.98 5.36
CA ILE A 137 9.59 7.26 4.67
C ILE A 137 10.41 8.31 5.43
N ASN A 138 9.77 9.38 5.90
CA ASN A 138 10.41 10.43 6.66
C ASN A 138 10.95 9.92 8.01
N ASP A 139 10.15 9.13 8.75
CA ASP A 139 10.53 8.60 10.05
C ASP A 139 11.70 7.61 9.94
N VAL A 140 11.66 6.70 8.97
CA VAL A 140 12.79 5.80 8.67
C VAL A 140 14.03 6.60 8.27
N SER A 141 13.87 7.63 7.43
CA SER A 141 14.99 8.48 7.00
C SER A 141 15.67 9.19 8.17
N LYS A 142 14.92 9.64 9.18
CA LYS A 142 15.47 10.24 10.40
C LYS A 142 16.30 9.23 11.18
N VAL A 143 15.81 8.00 11.37
CA VAL A 143 16.54 6.94 12.07
C VAL A 143 17.85 6.63 11.36
N ILE A 144 17.82 6.46 10.03
CA ILE A 144 19.02 6.19 9.24
C ILE A 144 20.05 7.32 9.36
N LYS A 145 19.63 8.59 9.32
CA LYS A 145 20.53 9.75 9.48
C LYS A 145 21.20 9.79 10.86
N THR A 146 20.53 9.31 11.91
CA THR A 146 21.11 9.25 13.25
C THR A 146 22.19 8.16 13.35
N ILE A 147 22.01 7.05 12.63
CA ILE A 147 22.90 5.89 12.68
C ILE A 147 24.10 6.04 11.72
N HIS A 148 23.86 6.58 10.52
CA HIS A 148 24.86 6.80 9.47
C HIS A 148 25.11 8.30 9.29
N LYS A 149 26.17 8.80 9.95
CA LYS A 149 26.66 10.17 9.82
C LYS A 149 27.70 10.30 8.71
#